data_AF-A0A8I5U6P9-F1
#
_entry.id   AF-A0A8I5U6P9-F1
#
_cell.length_a   1.000
_cell.length_b   1.000
_cell.length_c   1.000
_cell.angle_alpha   90.00
_cell.angle_beta   90.00
_cell.angle_gamma   90.00
#
_symmetry.space_group_name_H-M   'P 1'
#
loop_
_entity.id
_entity.type
_entity.pdbx_description
1 polymer ?
#
loop_
_entity_poly.entity_id
_entity_poly.type
_entity_poly.pdbx_seq_one_letter_code
_entity_poly.pdbx_strand_id
1 'polypeptide(L)'
;MEPLYQQTHKQVHEIQSRMGRLETADKQSVHIVENEIQASIDQIFSRLERLEILSSKEPPNKRQNAKLRVDQLKYDVQHLQTALRNFQHRRHAREQQERQREELLSRTFTTNDSDTTIPMDESLQFNSSLQKVHNGMDDLILDGHNILDGLRTQRLTLKGTQKKILDIANMLGLSNTVMRLIEKRAFQDKYFMIETRSHHVAWNGPELLSSRYPLASAFSAGIIGMSHHPDFQIPFELRLGFELWFYQLLAVISDQ
;
A
#
# COMPACT_ATOMS: atom_id res chain seq x y z
N MET A 1 -3.47 15.75 -16.43
CA MET A 1 -3.59 15.30 -15.04
C MET A 1 -2.96 16.29 -14.08
N GLU A 2 -1.63 16.47 -14.15
CA GLU A 2 -0.87 17.29 -13.18
C GLU A 2 -1.37 18.74 -12.96
N PRO A 3 -1.64 19.57 -13.99
CA PRO A 3 -2.07 20.96 -13.75
C PRO A 3 -3.46 21.03 -13.11
N LEU A 4 -4.36 20.10 -13.45
CA LEU A 4 -5.69 20.00 -12.86
C LEU A 4 -5.58 19.60 -11.37
N TYR A 5 -4.70 18.66 -11.05
CA TYR A 5 -4.44 18.22 -9.68
C TYR A 5 -3.95 19.36 -8.80
N GLN A 6 -2.94 20.12 -9.25
CA GLN A 6 -2.40 21.25 -8.51
C GLN A 6 -3.45 22.35 -8.28
N GLN A 7 -4.27 22.63 -9.30
CA GLN A 7 -5.35 23.60 -9.19
C GLN A 7 -6.39 23.16 -8.16
N THR A 8 -6.83 21.90 -8.20
CA THR A 8 -7.81 21.36 -7.24
C THR A 8 -7.23 21.37 -5.83
N HIS A 9 -5.97 20.99 -5.65
CA HIS A 9 -5.30 21.03 -4.35
C HIS A 9 -5.23 22.45 -3.76
N LYS A 10 -4.96 23.46 -4.61
CA LYS A 10 -5.00 24.86 -4.17
C LYS A 10 -6.40 25.28 -3.71
N GLN A 11 -7.44 24.88 -4.45
CA GLN A 11 -8.83 25.15 -4.07
C GLN A 11 -9.23 24.48 -2.76
N VAL A 12 -8.79 23.24 -2.51
CA VAL A 12 -9.00 22.55 -1.23
C VAL A 12 -8.42 23.37 -0.07
N HIS A 13 -7.21 23.91 -0.24
CA HIS A 13 -6.56 24.72 0.80
C HIS A 13 -7.26 26.07 1.02
N GLU A 14 -7.73 26.70 -0.05
CA GLU A 14 -8.55 27.92 0.05
C GLU A 14 -9.86 27.65 0.82
N ILE A 15 -10.51 26.49 0.60
CA ILE A 15 -11.70 26.09 1.37
C ILE A 15 -11.37 25.87 2.84
N GLN A 16 -10.26 25.19 3.16
CA GLN A 16 -9.81 25.02 4.55
C GLN A 16 -9.62 26.37 5.26
N SER A 17 -9.01 27.34 4.57
CA SER A 17 -8.83 28.70 5.10
C SER A 17 -10.18 29.41 5.31
N ARG A 18 -11.12 29.28 4.37
CA ARG A 18 -12.50 29.81 4.50
C ARG A 18 -13.24 29.15 5.66
N MET A 19 -13.07 27.84 5.87
CA MET A 19 -13.62 27.11 7.02
C MET A 19 -13.10 27.67 8.36
N GLY A 20 -11.79 27.92 8.46
CA GLY A 20 -11.21 28.51 9.68
C GLY A 20 -11.73 29.94 9.94
N ARG A 21 -12.01 30.70 8.89
CA ARG A 21 -12.66 32.01 9.01
C ARG A 21 -14.14 31.90 9.38
N LEU A 22 -14.82 30.82 8.97
CA LEU A 22 -16.22 30.57 9.32
C LEU A 22 -16.41 30.38 10.83
N GLU A 23 -15.44 29.76 11.51
CA GLU A 23 -15.45 29.60 12.98
C GLU A 23 -15.45 30.93 13.75
N THR A 24 -14.91 31.99 13.14
CA THR A 24 -14.71 33.30 13.78
C THR A 24 -15.63 34.39 13.22
N ALA A 25 -16.43 34.07 12.20
CA ALA A 25 -17.30 35.01 11.51
C ALA A 25 -18.61 35.28 12.26
N ASP A 26 -19.15 36.49 12.09
CA ASP A 26 -20.38 36.94 12.74
C ASP A 26 -21.64 36.35 12.06
N LYS A 27 -22.75 36.21 12.80
CA LYS A 27 -23.96 35.44 12.41
C LYS A 27 -24.48 35.72 11.00
N GLN A 28 -24.42 36.98 10.54
CA GLN A 28 -24.88 37.37 9.19
C GLN A 28 -23.87 37.03 8.09
N SER A 29 -22.58 37.10 8.38
CA SER A 29 -21.51 36.78 7.42
C SER A 29 -21.27 35.27 7.25
N VAL A 30 -21.63 34.49 8.27
CA VAL A 30 -21.54 33.01 8.28
C VAL A 30 -22.32 32.39 7.11
N HIS A 31 -23.55 32.83 6.85
CA HIS A 31 -24.38 32.30 5.76
C HIS A 31 -23.77 32.50 4.36
N ILE A 32 -23.15 33.66 4.12
CA ILE A 32 -22.56 34.00 2.82
C ILE A 32 -21.34 33.11 2.58
N VAL A 33 -20.49 32.98 3.60
CA VAL A 33 -19.29 32.15 3.55
C VAL A 33 -19.64 30.66 3.43
N GLU A 34 -20.68 30.18 4.11
CA GLU A 34 -21.20 28.81 3.98
C GLU A 34 -21.61 28.50 2.53
N ASN A 35 -22.37 29.39 1.91
CA ASN A 35 -22.85 29.21 0.54
C ASN A 35 -21.68 29.23 -0.46
N GLU A 36 -20.70 30.12 -0.26
CA GLU A 36 -19.48 30.13 -1.06
C GLU A 36 -18.62 28.87 -0.89
N ILE A 37 -18.50 28.35 0.33
CA ILE A 37 -17.81 27.09 0.61
C ILE A 37 -18.54 25.94 -0.08
N GLN A 38 -19.87 25.88 0.01
CA GLN A 38 -20.68 24.85 -0.64
C GLN A 38 -20.48 24.87 -2.17
N ALA A 39 -20.61 26.03 -2.80
CA ALA A 39 -20.38 26.18 -4.23
C ALA A 39 -18.95 25.79 -4.65
N SER A 40 -17.96 26.08 -3.79
CA SER A 40 -16.57 25.71 -4.03
C SER A 40 -16.34 24.20 -3.92
N ILE A 41 -16.99 23.53 -2.96
CA ILE A 41 -16.97 22.06 -2.81
C ILE A 41 -17.58 21.39 -4.06
N ASP A 42 -18.73 21.88 -4.53
CA ASP A 42 -19.40 21.33 -5.72
C ASP A 42 -18.53 21.47 -6.98
N GLN A 43 -17.83 22.60 -7.12
CA GLN A 43 -16.85 22.79 -8.20
C GLN A 43 -15.66 21.82 -8.10
N ILE A 44 -15.18 21.53 -6.89
CA ILE A 44 -14.10 20.55 -6.67
C ILE A 44 -14.57 19.14 -7.01
N PHE A 45 -15.80 18.77 -6.67
CA PHE A 45 -16.37 17.47 -7.05
C PHE A 45 -16.37 17.28 -8.58
N SER A 46 -16.85 18.27 -9.33
CA SER A 46 -16.82 18.22 -10.81
C SER A 46 -15.38 18.11 -11.36
N ARG A 47 -14.40 18.78 -10.73
CA ARG A 47 -12.98 18.66 -11.10
C ARG A 47 -12.41 17.29 -10.75
N LEU A 48 -12.82 16.70 -9.62
CA LEU A 48 -12.42 15.36 -9.18
C LEU A 48 -12.94 14.27 -10.12
N GLU A 49 -14.19 14.37 -10.56
CA GLU A 49 -14.75 13.47 -11.59
C GLU A 49 -13.94 13.54 -12.89
N ARG A 50 -13.58 14.76 -13.32
CA ARG A 50 -12.74 14.95 -14.51
C ARG A 50 -11.31 14.42 -14.29
N LEU A 51 -10.76 14.55 -13.09
CA LEU A 51 -9.45 14.02 -12.70
C LEU A 51 -9.45 12.49 -12.66
N GLU A 52 -10.54 11.87 -12.22
CA GLU A 52 -10.73 10.42 -12.21
C GLU A 52 -10.76 9.84 -13.64
N ILE A 53 -11.50 10.51 -14.54
CA ILE A 53 -11.49 10.16 -15.97
C ILE A 53 -10.09 10.27 -16.55
N LEU A 54 -9.37 11.36 -16.26
CA LEU A 54 -8.01 11.56 -16.77
C LEU A 54 -6.99 10.58 -16.16
N SER A 55 -7.16 10.19 -14.89
CA SER A 55 -6.33 9.20 -14.20
C SER A 55 -6.47 7.81 -14.82
N SER A 56 -7.69 7.41 -15.20
CA SER A 56 -7.94 6.13 -15.89
C SER A 56 -7.28 6.04 -17.28
N LYS A 57 -7.03 7.20 -17.92
CA LYS A 57 -6.40 7.32 -19.25
C LYS A 57 -4.87 7.37 -19.20
N GLU A 58 -4.26 7.41 -18.02
CA GLU A 58 -2.80 7.42 -17.89
C GLU A 58 -2.16 6.05 -18.14
N PRO A 59 -0.90 6.01 -18.63
CA PRO A 59 -0.18 4.77 -18.85
C PRO A 59 -0.04 3.97 -17.55
N PRO A 60 -0.03 2.63 -17.62
CA PRO A 60 -0.11 1.75 -16.45
C PRO A 60 0.96 2.01 -15.38
N ASN A 61 2.15 2.47 -15.77
CA ASN A 61 3.24 2.81 -14.85
C ASN A 61 2.99 4.07 -13.99
N LYS A 62 2.13 5.00 -14.44
CA LYS A 62 1.79 6.24 -13.71
C LYS A 62 0.39 6.21 -13.09
N ARG A 63 -0.49 5.38 -13.66
CA ARG A 63 -1.89 5.20 -13.25
C ARG A 63 -2.07 4.87 -11.78
N GLN A 64 -1.18 4.07 -11.17
CA GLN A 64 -1.28 3.75 -9.73
C GLN A 64 -1.02 4.99 -8.86
N ASN A 65 -0.04 5.82 -9.22
CA ASN A 65 0.27 7.05 -8.48
C ASN A 65 -0.82 8.11 -8.67
N ALA A 66 -1.32 8.26 -9.89
CA ALA A 66 -2.44 9.13 -10.21
C ALA A 66 -3.73 8.73 -9.47
N LYS A 67 -3.99 7.42 -9.34
CA LYS A 67 -5.13 6.92 -8.55
C LYS A 67 -4.99 7.25 -7.06
N LEU A 68 -3.83 7.00 -6.46
CA LEU A 68 -3.57 7.34 -5.06
C LEU A 68 -3.78 8.84 -4.79
N ARG A 69 -3.29 9.70 -5.70
CA ARG A 69 -3.47 11.15 -5.63
C ARG A 69 -4.94 11.57 -5.71
N VAL A 70 -5.72 10.97 -6.61
CA VAL A 70 -7.18 11.19 -6.71
C VAL A 70 -7.88 10.73 -5.44
N ASP A 71 -7.54 9.55 -4.92
CA ASP A 71 -8.14 8.98 -3.72
C ASP A 71 -7.87 9.86 -2.48
N GLN A 72 -6.66 10.41 -2.36
CA GLN A 72 -6.33 11.38 -1.31
C GLN A 72 -7.20 12.64 -1.38
N LEU A 73 -7.35 13.24 -2.57
CA LEU A 73 -8.24 14.40 -2.72
C LEU A 73 -9.70 14.07 -2.44
N LYS A 74 -10.17 12.88 -2.82
CA LYS A 74 -11.53 12.43 -2.50
C LYS A 74 -11.76 12.40 -1.00
N TYR A 75 -10.81 11.85 -0.25
CA TYR A 75 -10.84 11.83 1.20
C TYR A 75 -10.89 13.24 1.78
N ASP A 76 -9.98 14.14 1.35
CA ASP A 76 -9.92 15.51 1.87
C ASP A 76 -11.22 16.29 1.62
N VAL A 77 -11.82 16.13 0.44
CA VAL A 77 -13.08 16.79 0.07
C VAL A 77 -14.27 16.23 0.85
N GLN A 78 -14.33 14.91 1.07
CA GLN A 78 -15.33 14.29 1.93
C GLN A 78 -15.24 14.78 3.38
N HIS A 79 -14.01 14.93 3.89
CA HIS A 79 -13.78 15.51 5.21
C HIS A 79 -14.27 16.96 5.31
N LEU A 80 -13.98 17.79 4.30
CA LEU A 80 -14.49 19.16 4.24
C LEU A 80 -16.02 19.20 4.17
N GLN A 81 -16.64 18.34 3.37
CA GLN A 81 -18.11 18.29 3.27
C GLN A 81 -18.76 17.89 4.61
N THR A 82 -18.16 16.94 5.32
CA THR A 82 -18.62 16.52 6.65
C THR A 82 -18.45 17.64 7.67
N ALA A 83 -17.32 18.34 7.65
CA ALA A 83 -17.07 19.49 8.51
C ALA A 83 -18.12 20.60 8.27
N LEU A 84 -18.42 20.94 7.01
CA LEU A 84 -19.44 21.93 6.67
C LEU A 84 -20.83 21.54 7.18
N ARG A 85 -21.22 20.27 7.01
CA ARG A 85 -22.51 19.78 7.51
C ARG A 85 -22.60 19.88 9.04
N ASN A 86 -21.51 19.61 9.74
CA ASN A 86 -21.45 19.77 11.19
C ASN A 86 -21.56 21.23 11.63
N PHE A 87 -21.00 22.18 10.87
CA PHE A 87 -21.20 23.62 11.10
C PHE A 87 -22.66 24.02 10.94
N GLN A 88 -23.29 23.62 9.84
CA GLN A 88 -24.70 23.90 9.56
C GLN A 88 -25.61 23.33 10.65
N HIS A 89 -25.38 22.09 11.06
CA HIS A 89 -26.14 21.46 12.16
C HIS A 89 -25.99 22.20 13.48
N ARG A 90 -24.75 22.54 13.89
CA ARG A 90 -24.51 23.32 15.10
C ARG A 90 -25.18 24.69 15.03
N ARG A 91 -25.20 25.34 13.87
CA ARG A 91 -25.86 26.63 13.71
C ARG A 91 -27.37 26.51 13.78
N HIS A 92 -27.97 25.56 13.07
CA HIS A 92 -29.42 25.32 13.13
C HIS A 92 -29.88 24.95 14.55
N ALA A 93 -29.10 24.15 15.27
CA ALA A 93 -29.39 23.83 16.67
C ALA A 93 -29.38 25.09 17.56
N ARG A 94 -28.40 26.00 17.39
CA ARG A 94 -28.36 27.28 18.10
C ARG A 94 -29.54 28.19 17.73
N GLU A 95 -29.86 28.29 16.44
CA GLU A 95 -30.96 29.11 15.92
C GLU A 95 -32.34 28.60 16.36
N GLN A 96 -32.50 27.28 16.54
CA GLN A 96 -33.69 26.69 17.14
C GLN A 96 -33.78 26.99 18.64
N GLN A 97 -32.67 26.91 19.37
CA GLN A 97 -32.63 27.27 20.79
C GLN A 97 -32.94 28.75 21.02
N GLU A 98 -32.41 29.64 20.17
CA GLU A 98 -32.71 31.07 20.23
C GLU A 98 -34.18 31.35 19.93
N ARG A 99 -34.76 30.71 18.90
CA ARG A 99 -36.20 30.83 18.62
C ARG A 99 -37.08 30.32 19.75
N GLN A 100 -36.78 29.15 20.30
CA GLN A 100 -37.50 28.61 21.46
C GLN A 100 -37.39 29.56 22.66
N ARG A 101 -36.21 30.16 22.89
CA ARG A 101 -36.01 31.15 23.94
C ARG A 101 -36.82 32.41 23.69
N GLU A 102 -36.88 32.91 22.46
CA GLU A 102 -37.67 34.07 22.07
C GLU A 102 -39.18 33.81 22.19
N GLU A 103 -39.65 32.61 21.85
CA GLU A 103 -41.04 32.19 22.05
C GLU A 103 -41.40 32.16 23.55
N LEU A 104 -40.49 31.72 24.40
CA LEU A 104 -40.66 31.77 25.86
C LEU A 104 -40.61 33.20 26.41
N LEU A 105 -39.76 34.07 25.84
CA LEU A 105 -39.62 35.48 26.22
C LEU A 105 -40.78 36.36 25.74
N SER A 106 -41.38 36.05 24.59
CA SER A 106 -42.48 36.80 23.98
C SER A 106 -43.86 36.39 24.51
N ARG A 107 -43.96 35.27 25.24
CA ARG A 107 -45.15 34.91 26.00
C ARG A 107 -45.39 35.96 27.11
N THR A 108 -46.21 36.95 26.81
CA THR A 108 -46.62 38.00 27.76
C THR A 108 -47.30 37.34 28.97
N PHE A 109 -46.69 37.52 30.15
CA PHE A 109 -47.28 37.10 31.42
C PHE A 109 -48.53 37.96 31.69
N THR A 110 -49.71 37.38 31.50
CA THR A 110 -50.96 37.99 31.94
C THR A 110 -51.11 37.71 33.44
N THR A 111 -50.99 38.76 34.26
CA THR A 111 -51.32 38.70 35.68
C THR A 111 -52.83 38.61 35.84
N ASN A 112 -53.32 37.39 36.13
CA ASN A 112 -54.48 37.06 36.97
C ASN A 112 -54.95 35.68 36.52
N ASP A 113 -54.53 34.64 37.24
CA ASP A 113 -55.46 33.66 37.79
C ASP A 113 -54.75 32.95 38.94
N SER A 114 -55.43 32.93 40.07
CA SER A 114 -54.95 32.53 41.40
C SER A 114 -54.79 31.01 41.56
N ASP A 115 -54.22 30.35 40.56
CA ASP A 115 -53.83 28.94 40.56
C ASP A 115 -52.34 28.85 40.19
N THR A 116 -51.48 29.39 41.05
CA THR A 116 -50.04 29.12 41.04
C THR A 116 -49.76 27.73 41.59
N THR A 117 -50.36 26.71 40.96
CA THR A 117 -49.85 25.35 40.97
C THR A 117 -49.92 24.89 39.53
N ILE A 118 -48.77 24.93 38.85
CA ILE A 118 -48.60 24.36 37.52
C ILE A 118 -48.04 22.95 37.72
N PRO A 119 -48.86 21.89 37.81
CA PRO A 119 -48.38 20.52 37.62
C PRO A 119 -48.40 20.18 36.11
N MET A 120 -47.75 21.00 35.28
CA MET A 120 -47.68 20.80 33.82
C MET A 120 -46.26 20.93 33.24
N ASP A 121 -45.23 21.15 34.06
CA ASP A 121 -43.87 21.36 33.54
C ASP A 121 -43.00 20.09 33.53
N GLU A 122 -43.31 19.09 34.35
CA GLU A 122 -42.43 17.92 34.55
C GLU A 122 -42.44 16.95 33.36
N SER A 123 -43.60 16.65 32.76
CA SER A 123 -43.69 15.68 31.66
C SER A 123 -43.15 16.21 30.32
N LEU A 124 -43.34 17.51 30.05
CA LEU A 124 -42.80 18.18 28.87
C LEU A 124 -41.28 18.41 28.99
N GLN A 125 -40.79 18.82 30.18
CA GLN A 125 -39.35 18.86 30.45
C GLN A 125 -38.73 17.48 30.35
N PHE A 126 -39.39 16.44 30.86
CA PHE A 126 -38.91 15.07 30.76
C PHE A 126 -38.85 14.59 29.31
N ASN A 127 -39.86 14.90 28.47
CA ASN A 127 -39.83 14.57 27.05
C ASN A 127 -38.67 15.28 26.31
N SER A 128 -38.48 16.58 26.58
CA SER A 128 -37.38 17.35 25.98
C SER A 128 -36.00 16.85 26.44
N SER A 129 -35.90 16.43 27.70
CA SER A 129 -34.68 15.86 28.26
C SER A 129 -34.42 14.47 27.68
N LEU A 130 -35.46 13.66 27.48
CA LEU A 130 -35.37 12.39 26.78
C LEU A 130 -34.90 12.57 25.34
N GLN A 131 -35.41 13.55 24.60
CA GLN A 131 -34.92 13.81 23.23
C GLN A 131 -33.46 14.28 23.21
N LYS A 132 -33.05 15.15 24.15
CA LYS A 132 -31.65 15.56 24.28
C LYS A 132 -30.74 14.37 24.63
N VAL A 133 -31.19 13.50 25.52
CA VAL A 133 -30.48 12.27 25.89
C VAL A 133 -30.43 11.30 24.71
N HIS A 134 -31.51 11.15 23.94
CA HIS A 134 -31.56 10.30 22.76
C HIS A 134 -30.58 10.79 21.70
N ASN A 135 -30.59 12.09 21.39
CA ASN A 135 -29.66 12.69 20.44
C ASN A 135 -28.19 12.61 20.91
N GLY A 136 -27.93 12.81 22.21
CA GLY A 136 -26.59 12.64 22.78
C GLY A 136 -26.13 11.18 22.82
N MET A 137 -27.06 10.25 23.01
CA MET A 137 -26.82 8.81 22.94
C MET A 137 -26.54 8.37 21.49
N ASP A 138 -27.22 8.94 20.50
CA ASP A 138 -26.96 8.69 19.09
C ASP A 138 -25.57 9.18 18.68
N ASP A 139 -25.12 10.34 19.20
CA ASP A 139 -23.75 10.84 18.98
C ASP A 139 -22.70 9.92 19.61
N LEU A 140 -22.97 9.39 20.82
CA LEU A 140 -22.11 8.39 21.46
C LEU A 140 -22.12 7.03 20.74
N ILE A 141 -23.25 6.61 20.17
CA ILE A 141 -23.35 5.39 19.35
C ILE A 141 -22.56 5.57 18.05
N LEU A 142 -22.64 6.75 17.44
CA LEU A 142 -21.89 7.10 16.24
C LEU A 142 -20.38 7.10 16.53
N ASP A 143 -19.95 7.74 17.63
CA ASP A 143 -18.56 7.72 18.09
C ASP A 143 -18.09 6.31 18.44
N GLY A 144 -18.94 5.51 19.10
CA GLY A 144 -18.68 4.10 19.38
C GLY A 144 -18.49 3.27 18.11
N HIS A 145 -19.27 3.54 17.06
CA HIS A 145 -19.12 2.89 15.76
C HIS A 145 -17.79 3.24 15.10
N ASN A 146 -17.39 4.52 15.12
CA ASN A 146 -16.13 4.99 14.57
C ASN A 146 -14.92 4.39 15.31
N ILE A 147 -14.98 4.28 16.63
CA ILE A 147 -13.93 3.62 17.43
C ILE A 147 -13.84 2.13 17.09
N LEU A 148 -14.98 1.43 16.99
CA LEU A 148 -15.02 0.01 16.62
C LEU A 148 -14.50 -0.24 15.20
N ASP A 149 -14.78 0.65 14.24
CA ASP A 149 -14.26 0.55 12.88
C ASP A 149 -12.76 0.86 12.82
N GLY A 150 -12.29 1.81 13.63
CA GLY A 150 -10.86 2.07 13.87
C GLY A 150 -10.13 0.86 14.46
N LEU A 151 -10.70 0.20 15.47
CA LEU A 151 -10.14 -1.03 16.06
C LEU A 151 -10.16 -2.19 15.07
N ARG A 152 -11.20 -2.29 14.23
CA ARG A 152 -11.29 -3.30 13.16
C ARG A 152 -10.21 -3.09 12.11
N THR A 153 -10.04 -1.86 11.61
CA THR A 153 -9.00 -1.52 10.64
C THR A 153 -7.59 -1.70 11.22
N GLN A 154 -7.36 -1.31 12.48
CA GLN A 154 -6.10 -1.56 13.19
C GLN A 154 -5.80 -3.05 13.28
N ARG A 155 -6.80 -3.89 13.60
CA ARG A 155 -6.65 -5.35 13.62
C ARG A 155 -6.30 -5.91 12.24
N LEU A 156 -6.92 -5.42 11.17
CA LEU A 156 -6.61 -5.85 9.80
C LEU A 156 -5.18 -5.48 9.41
N THR A 157 -4.75 -4.27 9.73
CA THR A 157 -3.37 -3.81 9.50
C THR A 157 -2.36 -4.61 10.31
N LEU A 158 -2.63 -4.84 11.60
CA LEU A 158 -1.76 -5.67 12.46
C LEU A 158 -1.65 -7.10 11.95
N LYS A 159 -2.75 -7.70 11.48
CA LYS A 159 -2.70 -9.02 10.81
C LYS A 159 -1.85 -8.98 9.53
N GLY A 160 -1.95 -7.91 8.74
CA GLY A 160 -1.12 -7.72 7.56
C GLY A 160 0.37 -7.61 7.90
N THR A 161 0.70 -6.84 8.94
CA THR A 161 2.07 -6.69 9.44
C THR A 161 2.60 -8.00 10.02
N GLN A 162 1.79 -8.72 10.83
CA GLN A 162 2.15 -10.02 11.36
C GLN A 162 2.42 -11.03 10.23
N LYS A 163 1.59 -11.05 9.19
CA LYS A 163 1.80 -11.88 8.00
C LYS A 163 3.13 -11.53 7.32
N LYS A 164 3.41 -10.25 7.12
CA LYS A 164 4.71 -9.79 6.57
C LYS A 164 5.90 -10.20 7.43
N ILE A 165 5.80 -10.10 8.76
CA ILE A 165 6.86 -10.53 9.68
C ILE A 165 7.04 -12.05 9.61
N LEU A 166 5.96 -12.83 9.54
CA LEU A 166 6.01 -14.27 9.36
C LEU A 166 6.67 -14.65 8.03
N ASP A 167 6.32 -13.96 6.95
CA ASP A 167 6.90 -14.17 5.62
C ASP A 167 8.41 -13.81 5.62
N ILE A 168 8.81 -12.76 6.33
CA ILE A 168 10.23 -12.39 6.53
C ILE A 168 10.94 -13.44 7.38
N ALA A 169 10.33 -13.92 8.47
CA ALA A 169 10.92 -14.97 9.31
C ALA A 169 11.11 -16.28 8.54
N ASN A 170 10.13 -16.67 7.71
CA ASN A 170 10.24 -17.81 6.80
C ASN A 170 11.33 -17.57 5.74
N MET A 171 11.44 -16.36 5.19
CA MET A 171 12.49 -15.99 4.24
C MET A 171 13.89 -15.98 4.87
N LEU A 172 14.03 -15.57 6.13
CA LEU A 172 15.29 -15.63 6.87
C LEU A 172 15.68 -17.07 7.23
N GLY A 173 14.70 -17.93 7.54
CA GLY A 173 14.88 -19.37 7.71
C GLY A 173 15.37 -20.07 6.44
N LEU A 174 14.82 -19.68 5.28
CA LEU A 174 15.31 -20.12 3.97
C LEU A 174 16.63 -19.46 3.57
N SER A 175 16.89 -18.21 3.96
CA SER A 175 18.15 -17.51 3.68
C SER A 175 19.33 -18.23 4.30
N ASN A 176 19.20 -18.79 5.51
CA ASN A 176 20.26 -19.59 6.13
C ASN A 176 20.54 -20.91 5.38
N THR A 177 19.51 -21.56 4.83
CA THR A 177 19.69 -22.79 4.02
C THR A 177 20.20 -22.48 2.62
N VAL A 178 19.71 -21.42 1.97
CA VAL A 178 20.21 -20.92 0.68
C VAL A 178 21.65 -20.42 0.81
N MET A 179 22.02 -19.74 1.89
CA MET A 179 23.39 -19.30 2.16
C MET A 179 24.35 -20.50 2.27
N ARG A 180 23.97 -21.56 3.00
CA ARG A 180 24.73 -22.81 3.04
C ARG A 180 24.87 -23.49 1.67
N LEU A 181 23.81 -23.46 0.85
CA LEU A 181 23.86 -24.00 -0.52
C LEU A 181 24.76 -23.16 -1.43
N ILE A 182 24.79 -21.83 -1.26
CA ILE A 182 25.70 -20.92 -1.97
C ILE A 182 27.15 -21.19 -1.57
N GLU A 183 27.44 -21.33 -0.28
CA GLU A 183 28.77 -21.69 0.22
C GLU A 183 29.24 -23.04 -0.35
N LYS A 184 28.34 -24.04 -0.36
CA LYS A 184 28.63 -25.36 -0.95
C LYS A 184 28.89 -25.27 -2.46
N ARG A 185 28.11 -24.47 -3.20
CA ARG A 185 28.30 -24.28 -4.64
C ARG A 185 29.59 -23.51 -4.96
N ALA A 186 29.91 -22.47 -4.20
CA ALA A 186 31.15 -21.71 -4.38
C ALA A 186 32.40 -22.60 -4.16
N PHE A 187 32.32 -23.52 -3.19
CA PHE A 187 33.38 -24.52 -2.98
C PHE A 187 33.50 -25.50 -4.15
N GLN A 188 32.37 -25.99 -4.67
CA GLN A 188 32.33 -26.87 -5.83
C GLN A 188 32.85 -26.18 -7.10
N ASP A 189 32.41 -24.95 -7.39
CA ASP A 189 32.87 -24.15 -8.53
C ASP A 189 34.39 -23.91 -8.49
N LYS A 190 34.95 -23.71 -7.29
CA LYS A 190 36.42 -23.61 -7.11
C LYS A 190 37.12 -24.91 -7.51
N TYR A 191 36.55 -26.06 -7.15
CA TYR A 191 37.11 -27.36 -7.50
C TYR A 191 37.06 -27.58 -9.02
N PHE A 192 35.90 -27.34 -9.64
CA PHE A 192 35.74 -27.40 -11.10
C PHE A 192 36.70 -26.44 -11.83
N MET A 193 36.93 -25.24 -11.31
CA MET A 193 37.87 -24.28 -11.91
C MET A 193 39.34 -24.76 -11.83
N ILE A 194 39.73 -25.45 -10.76
CA ILE A 194 41.08 -26.01 -10.63
C ILE A 194 41.25 -27.20 -11.57
N GLU A 195 40.25 -28.08 -11.64
CA GLU A 195 40.25 -29.27 -12.49
C GLU A 195 40.31 -28.90 -13.98
N THR A 196 39.46 -27.97 -14.43
CA THR A 196 39.47 -27.45 -15.80
C THR A 196 40.76 -26.70 -16.14
N ARG A 197 41.34 -25.94 -15.20
CA ARG A 197 42.64 -25.29 -15.37
C ARG A 197 43.79 -26.30 -15.46
N SER A 198 43.72 -27.40 -14.71
CA SER A 198 44.71 -28.47 -14.76
C SER A 198 44.68 -29.19 -16.10
N HIS A 199 43.48 -29.45 -16.65
CA HIS A 199 43.33 -29.97 -18.01
C HIS A 199 43.93 -29.01 -19.05
N HIS A 200 43.69 -27.70 -18.96
CA HIS A 200 44.23 -26.76 -19.96
C HIS A 200 45.76 -26.53 -19.88
N VAL A 201 46.36 -26.75 -18.70
CA VAL A 201 47.82 -26.71 -18.51
C VAL A 201 48.47 -28.05 -18.92
N ALA A 202 47.78 -29.18 -18.75
CA ALA A 202 48.25 -30.49 -19.21
C ALA A 202 48.29 -30.63 -20.74
N TRP A 203 47.43 -29.89 -21.47
CA TRP A 203 47.48 -29.81 -22.94
C TRP A 203 48.53 -28.82 -23.47
N ASN A 204 49.23 -28.07 -22.61
CA ASN A 204 50.20 -27.02 -23.00
C ASN A 204 51.53 -27.11 -22.21
N GLY A 205 52.08 -28.33 -22.04
CA GLY A 205 53.48 -28.58 -21.65
C GLY A 205 54.36 -28.86 -22.90
N PRO A 206 55.69 -28.63 -22.85
CA PRO A 206 56.44 -27.98 -23.93
C PRO A 206 56.96 -28.94 -25.01
N GLU A 207 56.54 -28.75 -26.26
CA GLU A 207 57.30 -29.18 -27.43
C GLU A 207 58.00 -27.97 -28.06
N LEU A 208 59.29 -27.80 -27.74
CA LEU A 208 60.18 -26.99 -28.56
C LEU A 208 61.36 -27.83 -29.07
N LEU A 209 61.34 -27.97 -30.39
CA LEU A 209 62.43 -28.07 -31.35
C LEU A 209 63.14 -29.42 -31.52
N SER A 210 62.72 -30.15 -32.57
CA SER A 210 63.68 -30.63 -33.58
C SER A 210 63.02 -30.98 -34.93
N SER A 211 63.47 -30.28 -35.98
CA SER A 211 63.78 -30.83 -37.31
C SER A 211 62.66 -31.12 -38.36
N ARG A 212 62.52 -30.16 -39.31
CA ARG A 212 62.85 -30.28 -40.76
C ARG A 212 62.03 -31.25 -41.68
N TYR A 213 61.01 -30.70 -42.38
CA TYR A 213 60.45 -30.94 -43.76
C TYR A 213 60.11 -32.39 -44.29
N PRO A 214 59.45 -32.57 -45.46
CA PRO A 214 58.05 -32.26 -45.86
C PRO A 214 57.32 -33.44 -46.60
N LEU A 215 56.08 -33.21 -47.06
CA LEU A 215 55.33 -33.90 -48.14
C LEU A 215 54.80 -35.34 -47.92
N ALA A 216 53.47 -35.50 -48.00
CA ALA A 216 52.74 -36.24 -49.06
C ALA A 216 51.46 -36.94 -48.55
N SER A 217 50.33 -36.58 -49.19
CA SER A 217 49.17 -37.41 -49.57
C SER A 217 48.53 -38.38 -48.57
N ALA A 218 47.22 -38.22 -48.34
CA ALA A 218 46.23 -39.22 -48.79
C ALA A 218 44.77 -38.78 -48.52
N PHE A 219 44.03 -38.69 -49.62
CA PHE A 219 42.66 -39.18 -49.83
C PHE A 219 41.45 -38.69 -49.00
N SER A 220 40.63 -37.93 -49.74
CA SER A 220 39.17 -37.87 -49.79
C SER A 220 38.36 -38.98 -49.09
N ALA A 221 37.30 -38.58 -48.37
CA ALA A 221 35.98 -39.20 -48.48
C ALA A 221 34.87 -38.36 -47.81
N GLY A 222 33.84 -38.01 -48.59
CA GLY A 222 32.44 -38.15 -48.15
C GLY A 222 31.75 -36.99 -47.45
N ILE A 223 30.94 -36.24 -48.20
CA ILE A 223 29.82 -35.43 -47.73
C ILE A 223 28.62 -36.33 -47.44
N ILE A 224 28.08 -36.31 -46.20
CA ILE A 224 26.68 -36.53 -45.80
C ILE A 224 26.52 -35.68 -44.51
N GLY A 225 25.59 -34.76 -44.29
CA GLY A 225 24.20 -34.66 -44.71
C GLY A 225 23.29 -34.75 -43.47
N MET A 226 22.86 -33.58 -42.96
CA MET A 226 21.62 -33.31 -42.19
C MET A 226 21.46 -33.72 -40.69
N SER A 227 21.38 -32.68 -39.85
CA SER A 227 20.22 -32.30 -38.99
C SER A 227 19.86 -33.02 -37.66
N HIS A 228 19.88 -32.19 -36.58
CA HIS A 228 19.02 -32.11 -35.37
C HIS A 228 18.93 -33.27 -34.34
N HIS A 229 19.56 -33.10 -33.15
CA HIS A 229 19.01 -33.00 -31.77
C HIS A 229 20.15 -33.27 -30.75
N PRO A 230 20.27 -32.56 -29.60
CA PRO A 230 21.36 -32.82 -28.65
C PRO A 230 20.90 -33.79 -27.56
N ASP A 231 21.20 -35.07 -27.69
CA ASP A 231 21.10 -36.05 -26.60
C ASP A 231 22.47 -36.28 -25.98
N PHE A 232 22.60 -35.85 -24.72
CA PHE A 232 23.80 -35.87 -23.91
C PHE A 232 23.96 -37.25 -23.25
N GLN A 233 24.56 -38.21 -23.97
CA GLN A 233 24.91 -39.52 -23.43
C GLN A 233 26.32 -39.46 -22.81
N ILE A 234 26.41 -39.59 -21.49
CA ILE A 234 27.68 -39.65 -20.76
C ILE A 234 28.43 -40.95 -21.16
N PRO A 235 29.68 -40.88 -21.67
CA PRO A 235 30.42 -42.07 -22.07
C PRO A 235 30.91 -42.89 -20.86
N PHE A 236 30.79 -44.20 -21.01
CA PHE A 236 31.08 -45.32 -20.09
C PHE A 236 32.52 -45.37 -19.52
N GLU A 237 33.43 -44.51 -20.00
CA GLU A 237 34.85 -44.45 -19.63
C GLU A 237 35.12 -43.87 -18.22
N LEU A 238 34.15 -43.17 -17.61
CA LEU A 238 34.31 -42.61 -16.26
C LEU A 238 34.13 -43.64 -15.14
N ARG A 239 33.63 -44.85 -15.44
CA ARG A 239 33.38 -45.88 -14.42
C ARG A 239 34.62 -46.70 -14.08
N LEU A 240 35.54 -46.89 -15.02
CA LEU A 240 36.77 -47.67 -14.79
C LEU A 240 37.86 -46.86 -14.10
N GLY A 241 37.92 -45.54 -14.35
CA GLY A 241 38.89 -44.66 -13.68
C GLY A 241 38.62 -44.47 -12.18
N PHE A 242 37.35 -44.51 -11.76
CA PHE A 242 36.98 -44.27 -10.36
C PHE A 242 37.26 -45.48 -9.46
N GLU A 243 37.05 -46.71 -9.97
CA GLU A 243 37.34 -47.94 -9.22
C GLU A 243 38.86 -48.10 -8.98
N LEU A 244 39.70 -47.85 -10.01
CA LEU A 244 41.16 -47.94 -9.86
C LEU A 244 41.72 -46.90 -8.88
N TRP A 245 41.13 -45.70 -8.82
CA TRP A 245 41.54 -44.69 -7.86
C TRP A 245 41.09 -45.03 -6.43
N PHE A 246 39.93 -45.67 -6.26
CA PHE A 246 39.41 -46.09 -4.96
C PHE A 246 40.23 -47.23 -4.34
N TYR A 247 40.70 -48.20 -5.14
CA TYR A 247 41.59 -49.27 -4.66
C TYR A 247 43.00 -48.76 -4.30
N GLN A 248 43.52 -47.76 -5.03
CA GLN A 248 44.80 -47.14 -4.71
C GLN A 248 44.74 -46.32 -3.41
N LEU A 249 43.59 -45.69 -3.13
CA LEU A 249 43.36 -44.91 -1.90
C LEU A 249 43.18 -45.82 -0.66
N LEU A 250 42.50 -46.96 -0.81
CA LEU A 250 42.37 -47.94 0.28
C LEU A 250 43.70 -48.64 0.63
N ALA A 251 44.58 -48.86 -0.35
CA ALA A 251 45.91 -49.42 -0.12
C ALA A 251 46.84 -48.49 0.69
N VAL A 252 46.66 -47.17 0.57
CA VAL A 252 47.44 -46.16 1.30
C VAL A 252 46.93 -45.97 2.75
N ILE A 253 45.67 -46.30 3.01
CA ILE A 253 45.06 -46.16 4.35
C ILE A 253 45.29 -47.41 5.22
N SER A 254 45.63 -48.56 4.63
CA SER A 254 45.82 -49.82 5.37
C SER A 254 47.25 -50.07 5.89
N ASP A 255 48.20 -49.18 5.61
CA ASP A 255 49.62 -49.28 6.03
C ASP A 255 50.00 -48.21 7.09
N GLN A 256 49.01 -47.76 7.88
CA GLN A 256 49.19 -46.83 9.00
C GLN A 256 48.48 -47.32 10.28
#